data_AF-A0A6M0G6D9-F1
#
_entry.id   AF-A0A6M0G6D9-F1
#
_cell.length_a   1.000
_cell.length_b   1.000
_cell.length_c   1.000
_cell.angle_alpha   90.00
_cell.angle_beta   90.00
_cell.angle_gamma   90.00
#
_symmetry.space_group_name_H-M   'P 1'
#
loop_
_entity.id
_entity.type
_entity.pdbx_description
1 polymer ?
#
loop_
_entity_poly.entity_id
_entity_poly.type
_entity_poly.pdbx_seq_one_letter_code
_entity_poly.pdbx_strand_id
1 'polypeptide(L)' 'MFDNVCKFLAEQFSPDFTRWLLGKPITLTQLSPTELSLEPIRADALILLQSANMVLHLEFQTQPKPDIPFRMIDYRLRVY' A
#
# COMPACT_ATOMS: atom_id res chain seq x y z
N MET A 1 14.86 -7.85 1.81
CA MET A 1 14.54 -9.03 2.67
C MET A 1 13.45 -8.72 3.69
N PHE A 2 13.48 -7.55 4.37
CA PHE A 2 12.40 -7.13 5.26
C PHE A 2 11.09 -6.75 4.56
N ASP A 3 11.16 -6.25 3.32
CA ASP A 3 9.95 -5.82 2.60
C ASP A 3 8.95 -6.97 2.38
N ASN A 4 9.43 -8.19 2.08
CA ASN A 4 8.57 -9.36 1.88
C ASN A 4 7.84 -9.77 3.16
N VAL A 5 8.50 -9.64 4.31
CA VAL A 5 7.88 -9.92 5.61
C VAL A 5 6.85 -8.85 5.95
N CYS A 6 7.20 -7.57 5.80
CA CYS A 6 6.27 -6.47 6.02
C CYS A 6 5.06 -6.56 5.10
N LYS A 7 5.26 -6.99 3.84
CA LYS A 7 4.19 -7.24 2.90
C LYS A 7 3.21 -8.29 3.43
N PHE A 8 3.76 -9.47 3.74
CA PHE A 8 2.98 -10.57 4.28
C PHE A 8 2.18 -10.13 5.52
N LEU A 9 2.81 -9.40 6.44
CA LEU A 9 2.14 -8.93 7.65
C LEU A 9 0.99 -7.96 7.35
N ALA A 10 1.18 -6.98 6.47
CA ALA A 10 0.13 -6.02 6.15
C ALA A 10 -1.03 -6.65 5.36
N GLU A 11 -0.77 -7.67 4.53
CA GLU A 11 -1.84 -8.43 3.86
C GLU A 11 -2.64 -9.29 4.85
N GLN A 12 -1.96 -10.09 5.68
CA GLN A 12 -2.62 -11.03 6.59
C GLN A 12 -3.29 -10.34 7.79
N PHE A 13 -2.74 -9.21 8.24
CA PHE A 13 -3.17 -8.50 9.45
C PHE A 13 -3.65 -7.07 9.13
N SER A 14 -4.24 -6.86 7.95
CA SER A 14 -4.79 -5.57 7.50
C SER A 14 -5.69 -4.85 8.54
N PRO A 15 -6.60 -5.53 9.27
CA PRO A 15 -7.37 -4.90 10.35
C PRO A 15 -6.51 -4.36 11.51
N ASP A 16 -5.38 -4.99 11.81
CA ASP A 16 -4.45 -4.53 12.86
C ASP A 16 -3.66 -3.29 12.39
N PHE A 17 -3.23 -3.27 11.12
CA PHE A 17 -2.58 -2.11 10.52
C PHE A 17 -3.51 -0.90 10.45
N THR A 18 -4.77 -1.09 10.09
CA THR A 18 -5.77 -0.01 10.07
C THR A 18 -6.09 0.47 11.48
N ARG A 19 -6.20 -0.43 12.46
CA ARG A 19 -6.33 -0.04 13.87
C ARG A 19 -5.15 0.80 14.33
N TRP A 20 -3.93 0.42 13.97
CA TRP A 20 -2.72 1.15 14.34
C TRP A 20 -2.64 2.53 13.68
N LEU A 21 -2.84 2.62 12.36
CA LEU A 21 -2.62 3.85 11.60
C LEU A 21 -3.84 4.79 11.60
N LEU A 22 -5.04 4.25 11.69
CA LEU A 22 -6.32 4.98 11.53
C LEU A 22 -7.17 4.97 12.81
N GLY A 23 -6.72 4.32 13.88
CA GLY A 23 -7.39 4.26 15.17
C GLY A 23 -8.61 3.33 15.24
N LYS A 24 -8.97 2.65 14.13
CA LYS A 24 -10.08 1.70 14.07
C LYS A 24 -9.77 0.56 13.11
N PRO A 25 -10.21 -0.68 13.42
CA PRO A 25 -10.07 -1.78 12.48
C PRO A 25 -10.99 -1.54 11.29
N ILE A 26 -10.44 -1.67 10.09
CA ILE A 26 -11.16 -1.63 8.83
C ILE A 26 -10.82 -2.89 8.06
N THR A 27 -11.83 -3.63 7.65
CA THR A 27 -11.64 -4.75 6.72
C THR A 27 -11.30 -4.17 5.35
N LEU A 28 -10.09 -4.43 4.89
CA LEU A 28 -9.66 -4.04 3.55
C LEU A 28 -9.37 -5.29 2.72
N THR A 29 -9.72 -5.23 1.44
CA THR A 29 -9.35 -6.24 0.42
C THR A 29 -8.13 -5.77 -0.36
N GLN A 30 -7.33 -6.71 -0.87
CA GLN A 30 -6.19 -6.37 -1.72
C GLN A 30 -6.66 -5.89 -3.10
N LEU A 31 -6.12 -4.76 -3.56
CA LEU A 31 -6.29 -4.29 -4.94
C LEU A 31 -5.44 -5.15 -5.90
N SER A 32 -6.02 -5.57 -7.03
CA SER A 32 -5.31 -6.39 -8.01
C SER A 32 -4.20 -5.58 -8.69
N PRO A 33 -2.95 -6.09 -8.79
CA PRO A 33 -1.84 -5.40 -9.46
C PRO A 33 -2.13 -5.00 -10.91
N THR A 34 -3.02 -5.73 -11.60
CA THR A 34 -3.40 -5.49 -12.99
C THR A 34 -4.12 -4.14 -13.18
N GLU A 35 -4.81 -3.64 -12.15
CA GLU A 35 -5.56 -2.38 -12.24
C GLU A 35 -4.65 -1.13 -12.17
N LEU A 36 -3.38 -1.29 -11.78
CA LEU A 36 -2.48 -0.17 -11.51
C LEU A 36 -1.10 -0.27 -12.16
N SER A 37 -0.80 -1.40 -12.80
CA SER A 37 0.49 -1.64 -13.45
C SER A 37 0.60 -0.95 -14.82
N LEU A 38 1.22 0.24 -14.85
CA LEU A 38 1.83 0.81 -16.05
C LEU A 38 3.24 1.31 -15.72
N GLU A 39 4.19 1.02 -16.62
CA GLU A 39 5.61 1.44 -16.55
C GLU A 39 5.77 2.98 -16.50
N PRO A 40 6.86 3.54 -15.95
CA PRO A 40 8.10 2.90 -15.48
C PRO A 40 8.34 2.94 -13.96
N ILE A 41 7.45 3.57 -13.17
CA ILE A 41 7.69 3.81 -11.75
C ILE A 41 7.18 2.60 -10.94
N ARG A 42 8.05 1.60 -10.71
CA ARG A 42 7.71 0.42 -9.90
C ARG A 42 7.94 0.68 -8.42
N ALA A 43 6.97 0.30 -7.59
CA ALA A 43 7.21 0.09 -6.16
C ALA A 43 7.92 -1.25 -5.96
N ASP A 44 9.01 -1.28 -5.18
CA ASP A 44 9.63 -2.54 -4.77
C ASP A 44 8.70 -3.30 -3.79
N ALA A 45 7.86 -2.56 -3.06
CA ALA A 45 6.94 -3.10 -2.08
C ALA A 45 5.73 -2.19 -1.83
N LEU A 46 4.63 -2.49 -2.52
CA LEU A 46 3.38 -1.78 -2.41
C LEU A 46 2.29 -2.71 -1.93
N ILE A 47 1.56 -2.31 -0.89
CA ILE A 47 0.27 -2.91 -0.57
C ILE A 47 -0.77 -1.81 -0.62
N LEU A 48 -1.73 -2.04 -1.51
CA LEU A 48 -2.94 -1.26 -1.63
C LEU A 48 -4.09 -2.09 -1.09
N LEU A 49 -4.61 -1.62 0.03
CA LEU A 49 -5.71 -2.24 0.72
C LEU A 49 -6.92 -1.32 0.60
N GLN A 50 -8.03 -1.82 0.09
CA GLN A 50 -9.23 -1.04 -0.21
C GLN A 50 -10.46 -1.48 0.59
N SER A 51 -11.28 -0.52 0.98
CA SER A 51 -12.70 -0.71 1.34
C SER A 51 -13.58 0.13 0.41
N ALA A 52 -14.90 0.09 0.61
CA ALA A 52 -15.85 0.87 -0.19
C ALA A 52 -15.49 2.36 -0.35
N ASN A 53 -14.87 2.99 0.65
CA ASN A 53 -14.66 4.44 0.70
C ASN A 53 -13.19 4.87 0.93
N MET A 54 -12.23 3.93 0.95
CA MET A 54 -10.86 4.24 1.36
C MET A 54 -9.85 3.27 0.74
N VAL A 55 -8.69 3.82 0.39
CA VAL A 55 -7.50 3.05 0.02
C VAL A 55 -6.35 3.40 0.95
N LEU A 56 -5.73 2.37 1.51
CA LEU A 56 -4.53 2.46 2.32
C LEU A 56 -3.33 2.02 1.47
N HIS A 57 -2.42 2.96 1.20
CA HIS A 57 -1.17 2.75 0.47
C HIS A 57 -0.01 2.69 1.46
N LEU A 58 0.66 1.54 1.54
CA LEU A 58 1.84 1.33 2.38
C LEU A 58 3.11 1.12 1.54
N GLU A 59 4.18 1.82 1.87
CA GLU A 59 5.53 1.64 1.31
C GLU A 59 6.53 1.35 2.44
N PHE A 60 7.11 0.16 2.44
CA PHE A 60 8.12 -0.23 3.43
C PHE A 60 9.52 0.11 2.94
N GLN A 61 10.28 0.83 3.77
CA GLN A 61 11.60 1.33 3.40
C GLN A 61 12.61 1.03 4.51
N THR A 62 13.73 0.40 4.14
CA THR A 62 14.91 0.28 5.01
C THR A 62 15.81 1.52 4.93
N GLN A 63 15.78 2.20 3.79
CA GLN A 63 16.42 3.49 3.55
C GLN A 63 15.43 4.40 2.81
N PRO A 64 15.44 5.71 3.08
CA PRO A 64 14.59 6.65 2.36
C PRO A 64 14.85 6.63 0.86
N LYS A 65 13.79 6.55 0.06
CA LYS A 65 13.87 6.62 -1.40
C LYS A 65 13.25 7.92 -1.90
N PRO A 66 13.97 8.73 -2.70
CA PRO A 66 13.53 10.07 -3.12
C PRO A 66 12.34 10.06 -4.09
N ASP A 67 12.04 8.92 -4.71
CA ASP A 67 10.96 8.72 -5.67
C ASP A 67 9.60 8.39 -5.01
N ILE A 68 9.57 8.10 -3.71
CA ILE A 68 8.35 7.74 -2.96
C ILE A 68 7.24 8.79 -3.06
N PRO A 69 7.51 10.10 -2.92
CA PRO A 69 6.46 11.10 -3.07
C PRO A 69 5.78 11.06 -4.46
N PHE A 70 6.55 10.79 -5.51
CA PHE A 70 6.05 10.67 -6.88
C PHE A 70 5.19 9.41 -7.07
N ARG A 71 5.56 8.30 -6.42
CA ARG A 71 4.72 7.09 -6.38
C ARG A 71 3.39 7.34 -5.67
N MET A 72 3.44 7.95 -4.48
CA MET A 72 2.25 8.24 -3.68
C MET A 72 1.23 9.10 -4.44
N ILE A 73 1.70 10.13 -5.16
CA ILE A 73 0.81 10.97 -5.97
C ILE A 73 0.25 10.23 -7.19
N ASP A 74 1.04 9.40 -7.87
CA ASP A 74 0.58 8.62 -9.01
C ASP A 74 -0.55 7.65 -8.61
N TYR A 75 -0.38 6.89 -7.52
CA TYR A 75 -1.44 6.02 -7.00
C TYR A 75 -2.68 6.79 -6.55
N ARG A 76 -2.49 7.94 -5.88
CA ARG A 76 -3.61 8.79 -5.46
C ARG A 76 -4.47 9.24 -6.65
N LEU A 77 -3.85 9.54 -7.80
CA LEU A 77 -4.53 10.01 -9.00
C LEU A 77 -5.23 8.90 -9.79
N ARG A 78 -4.78 7.64 -9.67
CA ARG A 78 -5.34 6.50 -10.43
C ARG A 78 -6.46 5.76 -9.70
N VAL A 79 -6.45 5.79 -8.37
CA VAL A 79 -7.38 5.02 -7.52
C VAL A 79 -8.64 5.84 -7.15
N TYR A 80 -8.89 6.96 -7.83
CA TYR A 80 -10.03 7.85 -7.58
C TYR A 80 -10.93 8.01 -8.79
#